data_AF-A0A2N1RDH7-F1
#
_entry.id   AF-A0A2N1RDH7-F1
#
_cell.length_a   1.000
_cell.length_b   1.000
_cell.length_c   1.000
_cell.angle_alpha   90.00
_cell.angle_beta   90.00
_cell.angle_gamma   90.00
#
_symmetry.space_group_name_H-M   'P 1'
#
loop_
_entity.id
_entity.type
_entity.pdbx_description
1 polymer ?
#
loop_
_entity_poly.entity_id
_entity_poly.type
_entity_poly.pdbx_seq_one_letter_code
_entity_poly.pdbx_strand_id
1 'polypeptide(L)'
;MLASYRDRVDAVWVELGLQSGNDATLRWIGRGHTVSDYQDACVRLHAAGIEISTHVILGFPQEGDAEILNTAKVIAQSHPEAIKIHNLHVVAGTRLYDRYIAGNLPVSDMAEHVRQTIPLLRHIPADIVIQRFLSDTPSHRLAAPRDFGDKNTFITTLRNEMVRLGATQGDAL
;
A
#
# COMPACT_ATOMS: atom_id res chain seq x y z
N MET A 1 -8.55 24.34 -11.38
CA MET A 1 -8.78 22.89 -11.09
C MET A 1 -7.50 22.14 -11.44
N LEU A 2 -7.14 21.04 -10.80
CA LEU A 2 -5.85 20.34 -11.05
C LEU A 2 -5.60 20.03 -12.54
N ALA A 3 -6.64 19.66 -13.29
CA ALA A 3 -6.56 19.39 -14.72
C ALA A 3 -6.01 20.57 -15.56
N SER A 4 -6.17 21.83 -15.11
CA SER A 4 -5.64 23.00 -15.84
C SER A 4 -4.12 23.13 -15.79
N TYR A 5 -3.43 22.28 -15.02
CA TYR A 5 -1.97 22.23 -14.99
C TYR A 5 -1.39 21.27 -16.03
N ARG A 6 -2.21 20.43 -16.69
CA ARG A 6 -1.74 19.42 -17.64
C ARG A 6 -0.99 20.01 -18.85
N ASP A 7 -1.34 21.22 -19.27
CA ASP A 7 -0.67 21.89 -20.39
C ASP A 7 0.57 22.69 -19.95
N ARG A 8 0.93 22.62 -18.66
CA ARG A 8 1.99 23.45 -18.04
C ARG A 8 3.14 22.62 -17.46
N VAL A 9 2.96 21.31 -17.30
CA VAL A 9 3.93 20.37 -16.76
C VAL A 9 3.82 19.04 -17.50
N ASP A 10 4.84 18.20 -17.43
CA ASP A 10 4.86 16.91 -18.12
C ASP A 10 3.79 15.95 -17.60
N ALA A 11 3.47 16.03 -16.30
CA ALA A 11 2.54 15.13 -15.64
C ALA A 11 1.88 15.77 -14.41
N VAL A 12 0.62 15.44 -14.18
CA VAL A 12 -0.12 15.80 -12.96
C VAL A 12 -0.60 14.52 -12.30
N TRP A 13 -0.11 14.30 -11.07
CA TRP A 13 -0.43 13.13 -10.27
C TRP A 13 -1.31 13.49 -9.08
N VAL A 14 -2.22 12.59 -8.73
CA VAL A 14 -2.90 12.58 -7.44
C VAL A 14 -2.58 11.30 -6.72
N GLU A 15 -2.03 11.41 -5.51
CA GLU A 15 -1.85 10.27 -4.62
C GLU A 15 -3.13 10.02 -3.83
N LEU A 16 -3.75 8.86 -4.05
CA LEU A 16 -4.95 8.44 -3.34
C LEU A 16 -4.62 7.38 -2.29
N GLY A 17 -4.93 7.70 -1.04
CA GLY A 17 -4.72 6.79 0.08
C GLY A 17 -5.85 5.79 0.26
N LEU A 18 -5.82 4.69 -0.51
CA LEU A 18 -6.70 3.52 -0.31
C LEU A 18 -6.43 2.86 1.06
N GLN A 19 -5.16 2.68 1.41
CA GLN A 19 -4.66 1.98 2.59
C GLN A 19 -4.97 0.48 2.63
N SER A 20 -6.22 0.07 2.39
CA SER A 20 -6.69 -1.31 2.33
C SER A 20 -7.92 -1.41 1.43
N GLY A 21 -8.07 -2.53 0.71
CA GLY A 21 -9.29 -2.85 -0.04
C GLY A 21 -10.44 -3.35 0.83
N ASN A 22 -10.32 -3.29 2.15
CA ASN A 22 -11.27 -3.86 3.10
C ASN A 22 -11.90 -2.77 3.97
N ASP A 23 -13.19 -2.50 3.79
CA ASP A 23 -13.91 -1.48 4.56
C ASP A 23 -13.88 -1.72 6.09
N ALA A 24 -13.81 -2.98 6.52
CA ALA A 24 -13.63 -3.31 7.94
C ALA A 24 -12.30 -2.79 8.48
N THR A 25 -11.22 -2.88 7.69
CA THR A 25 -9.92 -2.31 8.04
C THR A 25 -9.93 -0.80 8.00
N LEU A 26 -10.51 -0.20 6.97
CA LEU A 26 -10.64 1.25 6.87
C LEU A 26 -11.38 1.83 8.09
N ARG A 27 -12.48 1.21 8.53
CA ARG A 27 -13.18 1.61 9.76
C ARG A 27 -12.33 1.42 11.01
N TRP A 28 -11.63 0.29 11.13
CA TRP A 28 -10.83 -0.03 12.31
C TRP A 28 -9.65 0.93 12.52
N ILE A 29 -8.96 1.33 11.45
CA ILE A 29 -7.90 2.35 11.49
C ILE A 29 -8.45 3.79 11.52
N GLY A 30 -9.76 3.97 11.41
CA GLY A 30 -10.43 5.27 11.50
C GLY A 30 -10.31 6.13 10.23
N ARG A 31 -10.30 5.53 9.04
CA ARG A 31 -10.49 6.26 7.79
C ARG A 31 -11.92 6.77 7.68
N GLY A 32 -12.08 7.94 7.08
CA GLY A 32 -13.37 8.56 6.78
C GLY A 32 -13.86 8.31 5.35
N HIS A 33 -13.40 7.23 4.71
CA HIS A 33 -13.81 6.83 3.37
C HIS A 33 -13.96 5.31 3.28
N THR A 34 -14.69 4.86 2.28
CA THR A 34 -14.87 3.45 1.89
C THR A 34 -14.07 3.12 0.64
N VAL A 35 -13.99 1.83 0.31
CA VAL A 35 -13.45 1.37 -0.98
C VAL A 35 -14.22 1.98 -2.16
N SER A 36 -15.53 2.14 -2.02
CA SER A 36 -16.36 2.75 -3.06
C SER A 36 -16.03 4.23 -3.29
N ASP A 37 -15.69 4.98 -2.24
CA ASP A 37 -15.29 6.38 -2.36
C ASP A 37 -13.95 6.50 -3.10
N TYR A 38 -13.01 5.58 -2.84
CA TYR A 38 -11.75 5.49 -3.58
C TYR A 38 -11.98 5.17 -5.06
N GLN A 39 -12.84 4.19 -5.37
CA GLN A 39 -13.16 3.82 -6.76
C GLN A 39 -13.82 4.97 -7.53
N ASP A 40 -14.77 5.68 -6.90
CA ASP A 40 -15.38 6.88 -7.49
C ASP A 40 -14.35 7.99 -7.75
N ALA A 41 -13.40 8.19 -6.82
CA ALA A 41 -12.32 9.15 -7.01
C ALA A 41 -11.42 8.76 -8.20
N CYS A 42 -11.08 7.48 -8.36
CA CYS A 42 -10.32 6.99 -9.51
C CYS A 42 -11.03 7.27 -10.84
N VAL A 43 -12.33 6.95 -10.93
CA VAL A 43 -13.14 7.21 -12.14
C VAL A 43 -13.10 8.69 -12.51
N ARG A 44 -13.26 9.60 -11.53
CA ARG A 44 -13.25 11.04 -11.78
C ARG A 44 -11.90 11.57 -12.21
N LEU A 45 -10.81 11.05 -11.63
CA LEU A 45 -9.45 11.45 -11.99
C LEU A 45 -9.07 10.98 -13.39
N HIS A 46 -9.39 9.73 -13.74
CA HIS A 46 -9.20 9.22 -15.09
C HIS A 46 -10.03 10.01 -16.12
N ALA A 47 -11.29 10.34 -15.80
CA ALA A 47 -12.12 11.19 -16.67
C ALA A 47 -11.55 12.61 -16.86
N ALA A 48 -10.75 13.09 -15.90
CA ALA A 48 -10.03 14.36 -15.99
C ALA A 48 -8.63 14.24 -16.63
N GLY A 49 -8.20 13.03 -17.04
CA GLY A 49 -6.88 12.75 -17.58
C GLY A 49 -5.74 12.96 -16.58
N ILE A 50 -6.00 12.71 -15.29
CA ILE A 50 -5.03 12.87 -14.20
C ILE A 50 -4.53 11.49 -13.76
N GLU A 51 -3.22 11.34 -13.65
CA GLU A 51 -2.56 10.10 -13.23
C GLU A 51 -2.73 9.87 -11.72
N ILE A 52 -2.80 8.61 -11.32
CA ILE A 52 -3.11 8.16 -9.97
C ILE A 52 -1.95 7.34 -9.41
N SER A 53 -1.49 7.72 -8.22
CA SER A 53 -0.66 6.87 -7.38
C SER A 53 -1.47 6.37 -6.20
N THR A 54 -1.66 5.06 -6.09
CA THR A 54 -2.41 4.46 -4.98
C THR A 54 -1.49 4.12 -3.83
N HIS A 55 -1.82 4.59 -2.63
CA HIS A 55 -1.08 4.26 -1.41
C HIS A 55 -1.79 3.16 -0.62
N VAL A 56 -1.09 2.05 -0.35
CA VAL A 56 -1.58 0.92 0.47
C VAL A 56 -0.63 0.63 1.63
N ILE A 57 -1.18 0.09 2.71
CA ILE A 57 -0.43 -0.35 3.87
C ILE A 57 -0.64 -1.86 4.04
N LEU A 58 0.45 -2.61 4.17
CA LEU A 58 0.44 -4.04 4.50
C LEU A 58 0.88 -4.24 5.95
N GLY A 59 0.39 -5.31 6.58
CA GLY A 59 0.73 -5.69 7.95
C GLY A 59 -0.30 -5.28 9.01
N PHE A 60 -1.54 -4.94 8.61
CA PHE A 60 -2.61 -4.74 9.58
C PHE A 60 -2.92 -6.06 10.31
N PRO A 61 -3.01 -6.09 11.65
CA PRO A 61 -3.12 -7.35 12.41
C PRO A 61 -4.35 -8.21 12.14
N GLN A 62 -5.38 -7.63 11.55
CA GLN A 62 -6.63 -8.31 11.21
C GLN A 62 -6.70 -8.71 9.73
N GLU A 63 -5.66 -8.41 8.95
CA GLU A 63 -5.58 -8.76 7.54
C GLU A 63 -4.65 -9.95 7.35
N GLY A 64 -5.15 -10.97 6.65
CA GLY A 64 -4.38 -12.08 6.14
C GLY A 64 -4.37 -12.09 4.62
N ASP A 65 -4.14 -13.28 4.05
CA ASP A 65 -3.98 -13.43 2.60
C ASP A 65 -5.24 -13.02 1.83
N ALA A 66 -6.43 -13.31 2.37
CA ALA A 66 -7.70 -12.96 1.74
C ALA A 66 -7.88 -11.43 1.62
N GLU A 67 -7.55 -10.68 2.67
CA GLU A 67 -7.66 -9.22 2.70
C GLU A 67 -6.63 -8.56 1.77
N ILE A 68 -5.43 -9.14 1.66
CA ILE A 68 -4.41 -8.69 0.71
C ILE A 68 -4.88 -8.92 -0.73
N LEU A 69 -5.44 -10.09 -1.03
CA LEU A 69 -5.98 -10.39 -2.37
C LEU A 69 -7.17 -9.49 -2.71
N ASN A 70 -8.02 -9.18 -1.74
CA ASN A 70 -9.10 -8.22 -1.95
C ASN A 70 -8.56 -6.81 -2.23
N THR A 71 -7.49 -6.40 -1.55
CA THR A 71 -6.80 -5.13 -1.85
C THR A 71 -6.21 -5.13 -3.26
N ALA A 72 -5.54 -6.21 -3.68
CA ALA A 72 -5.02 -6.37 -5.03
C ALA A 72 -6.14 -6.28 -6.08
N LYS A 73 -7.28 -6.93 -5.83
CA LYS A 73 -8.47 -6.87 -6.69
C LYS A 73 -9.00 -5.45 -6.86
N VAL A 74 -9.13 -4.68 -5.77
CA VAL A 74 -9.56 -3.28 -5.82
C VAL A 74 -8.59 -2.45 -6.67
N ILE A 75 -7.28 -2.64 -6.49
CA ILE A 75 -6.25 -1.95 -7.29
C ILE A 75 -6.37 -2.33 -8.76
N ALA A 76 -6.43 -3.62 -9.08
CA ALA A 76 -6.52 -4.12 -10.45
C ALA A 76 -7.79 -3.59 -11.17
N GLN A 77 -8.91 -3.51 -10.46
CA GLN A 77 -10.16 -2.96 -10.98
C GLN A 77 -10.12 -1.44 -11.18
N SER A 78 -9.42 -0.72 -10.30
CA SER A 78 -9.33 0.75 -10.35
C SER A 78 -8.22 1.23 -11.29
N HIS A 79 -7.26 0.35 -11.59
CA HIS A 79 -6.18 0.51 -12.56
C HIS A 79 -5.39 1.83 -12.45
N PRO A 80 -4.83 2.18 -11.28
CA PRO A 80 -3.99 3.37 -11.14
C PRO A 80 -2.67 3.19 -11.90
N GLU A 81 -2.06 4.28 -12.36
CA GLU A 81 -0.76 4.25 -13.05
C GLU A 81 0.38 3.80 -12.14
N ALA A 82 0.26 4.01 -10.83
CA ALA A 82 1.26 3.58 -9.87
C ALA A 82 0.71 3.16 -8.51
N ILE A 83 1.55 2.47 -7.75
CA ILE A 83 1.31 2.09 -6.37
C ILE A 83 2.51 2.41 -5.46
N LYS A 84 2.20 2.84 -4.24
CA LYS A 84 3.12 2.95 -3.11
C LYS A 84 2.70 1.97 -2.03
N ILE A 85 3.56 1.00 -1.75
CA ILE A 85 3.37 0.00 -0.71
C ILE A 85 4.09 0.49 0.56
N HIS A 86 3.40 0.41 1.69
CA HIS A 86 3.89 0.85 2.99
C HIS A 86 3.81 -0.31 3.98
N ASN A 87 4.92 -0.70 4.58
CA ASN A 87 4.95 -1.63 5.71
C ASN A 87 4.36 -0.95 6.96
N LEU A 88 3.46 -1.58 7.71
CA LEU A 88 2.76 -0.92 8.82
C LEU A 88 3.74 -0.25 9.81
N HIS A 89 3.63 1.07 9.96
CA HIS A 89 4.34 1.82 10.99
C HIS A 89 3.38 2.27 12.08
N VAL A 90 3.73 1.98 13.33
CA VAL A 90 3.09 2.53 14.51
C VAL A 90 3.77 3.85 14.83
N VAL A 91 3.06 4.96 14.69
CA VAL A 91 3.60 6.31 14.91
C VAL A 91 3.07 6.88 16.22
N ALA A 92 3.95 7.43 17.06
CA ALA A 92 3.58 8.06 18.33
C ALA A 92 2.50 9.14 18.14
N GLY A 93 1.54 9.17 19.07
CA GLY A 93 0.40 10.09 19.03
C GLY A 93 -0.72 9.70 18.05
N THR A 94 -0.73 8.46 17.56
CA THR A 94 -1.82 7.92 16.73
C THR A 94 -2.68 6.94 17.53
N ARG A 95 -3.93 6.70 17.11
CA ARG A 95 -4.80 5.66 17.69
C ARG A 95 -4.16 4.27 17.63
N LEU A 96 -3.31 4.04 16.63
CA LEU A 96 -2.58 2.78 16.49
C LEU A 96 -1.49 2.64 17.57
N TYR A 97 -0.84 3.74 17.94
CA TYR A 97 0.11 3.76 19.05
C TYR A 97 -0.55 3.43 20.39
N ASP A 98 -1.74 3.96 20.66
CA ASP A 98 -2.48 3.64 21.89
C ASP A 98 -2.80 2.15 21.99
N ARG A 99 -3.13 1.50 20.86
CA ARG A 99 -3.34 0.04 20.80
C ARG A 99 -2.04 -0.74 20.99
N TYR A 100 -0.94 -0.25 20.43
CA TYR A 100 0.37 -0.87 20.54
C TYR A 100 0.89 -0.87 21.98
N ILE A 101 0.84 0.27 22.69
CA ILE A 101 1.27 0.34 24.08
C ILE A 101 0.38 -0.46 25.03
N ALA A 102 -0.88 -0.70 24.65
CA ALA A 102 -1.80 -1.59 25.37
C ALA A 102 -1.52 -3.10 25.13
N GLY A 103 -0.49 -3.44 24.34
CA GLY A 103 -0.10 -4.83 24.04
C GLY A 103 -0.98 -5.53 23.00
N ASN A 104 -1.88 -4.80 22.33
CA ASN A 104 -2.92 -5.36 21.46
C ASN A 104 -2.61 -5.23 19.96
N LEU A 105 -1.34 -5.06 19.60
CA LEU A 105 -0.95 -4.81 18.21
C LEU A 105 0.38 -5.51 17.85
N PRO A 106 0.33 -6.71 17.25
CA PRO A 106 1.52 -7.27 16.62
C PRO A 106 1.93 -6.40 15.43
N VAL A 107 3.23 -6.31 15.17
CA VAL A 107 3.80 -5.53 14.05
C VAL A 107 4.66 -6.46 13.21
N SER A 108 4.39 -6.50 11.91
CA SER A 108 5.12 -7.33 10.95
C SER A 108 6.60 -6.96 10.89
N ASP A 109 7.45 -7.97 10.80
CA ASP A 109 8.87 -7.82 10.45
C ASP A 109 9.06 -7.80 8.93
N MET A 110 10.33 -7.77 8.50
CA MET A 110 10.68 -7.77 7.08
C MET A 110 10.22 -9.02 6.35
N ALA A 111 10.41 -10.20 6.96
CA ALA A 111 10.09 -11.47 6.33
C ALA A 111 8.57 -11.57 6.09
N GLU A 112 7.78 -11.14 7.07
CA GLU A 112 6.34 -11.07 6.96
C GLU A 112 5.90 -10.04 5.91
N HIS A 113 6.51 -8.86 5.85
CA HIS A 113 6.19 -7.88 4.81
C HIS A 113 6.56 -8.37 3.41
N VAL A 114 7.64 -9.13 3.24
CA VAL A 114 7.97 -9.81 1.97
C VAL A 114 6.87 -10.82 1.62
N ARG A 115 6.48 -11.69 2.57
CA ARG A 115 5.42 -12.69 2.40
C ARG A 115 4.10 -12.04 1.95
N GLN A 116 3.76 -10.88 2.51
CA GLN A 116 2.54 -10.13 2.20
C GLN A 116 2.64 -9.35 0.88
N THR A 117 3.82 -8.85 0.52
CA THR A 117 4.03 -8.09 -0.71
C THR A 117 3.92 -8.97 -1.95
N ILE A 118 4.40 -10.22 -1.90
CA ILE A 118 4.36 -11.14 -3.04
C ILE A 118 2.94 -11.36 -3.59
N PRO A 119 1.94 -11.82 -2.81
CA PRO A 119 0.59 -12.04 -3.34
C PRO A 119 -0.04 -10.75 -3.87
N LEU A 120 0.23 -9.59 -3.25
CA LEU A 120 -0.19 -8.30 -3.81
C LEU A 120 0.37 -8.07 -5.22
N LEU A 121 1.68 -8.21 -5.41
CA LEU A 121 2.34 -7.99 -6.70
C LEU A 121 1.84 -8.96 -7.79
N ARG A 122 1.66 -10.23 -7.42
CA ARG A 122 1.21 -11.26 -8.37
C ARG A 122 -0.20 -11.01 -8.92
N HIS A 123 -1.05 -10.30 -8.18
CA HIS A 123 -2.46 -10.06 -8.51
C HIS A 123 -2.76 -8.59 -8.87
N ILE A 124 -1.74 -7.78 -9.21
CA ILE A 124 -1.93 -6.47 -9.82
C ILE A 124 -1.35 -6.45 -11.25
N PRO A 125 -1.95 -5.72 -12.20
CA PRO A 125 -1.46 -5.59 -13.57
C PRO A 125 0.03 -5.24 -13.65
N ALA A 126 0.74 -5.85 -14.60
CA ALA A 126 2.20 -5.72 -14.75
C ALA A 126 2.64 -4.32 -15.20
N ASP A 127 1.72 -3.52 -15.74
CA ASP A 127 1.92 -2.14 -16.17
C ASP A 127 1.73 -1.11 -15.06
N ILE A 128 1.22 -1.49 -13.88
CA ILE A 128 1.19 -0.61 -12.71
C ILE A 128 2.59 -0.42 -12.16
N VAL A 129 3.06 0.83 -12.11
CA VAL A 129 4.41 1.16 -11.64
C VAL A 129 4.51 1.04 -10.12
N ILE A 130 5.46 0.25 -9.63
CA ILE A 130 5.77 0.22 -8.20
C ILE A 130 6.70 1.38 -7.85
N GLN A 131 6.17 2.42 -7.22
CA GLN A 131 6.95 3.60 -6.83
C GLN A 131 7.74 3.36 -5.54
N ARG A 132 7.21 2.53 -4.63
CA ARG A 132 7.82 2.30 -3.32
C ARG A 132 7.33 1.00 -2.68
N PHE A 133 8.21 0.33 -1.94
CA PHE A 133 7.89 -0.87 -1.15
C PHE A 133 7.84 -0.67 0.36
N LEU A 134 8.59 0.32 0.88
CA LEU A 134 8.80 0.55 2.30
C LEU A 134 8.67 2.02 2.63
N SER A 135 8.14 2.32 3.82
CA SER A 135 7.97 3.70 4.28
C SER A 135 9.15 4.19 5.09
N ASP A 136 9.35 5.50 5.07
CA ASP A 136 10.29 6.17 5.97
C ASP A 136 9.49 6.96 6.99
N THR A 137 9.69 6.65 8.27
CA THR A 137 9.17 7.46 9.36
C THR A 137 10.33 7.89 10.24
N PRO A 138 10.46 9.20 10.56
CA PRO A 138 11.51 9.67 11.43
C PRO A 138 11.56 8.88 12.75
N SER A 139 12.75 8.46 13.17
CA SER A 139 12.96 7.57 14.31
C SER A 139 12.38 8.11 15.63
N HIS A 140 12.34 9.43 15.80
CA HIS A 140 11.75 10.08 16.97
C HIS A 140 10.22 9.96 17.03
N ARG A 141 9.55 9.61 15.92
CA ARG A 141 8.10 9.39 15.85
C ARG A 141 7.71 7.93 15.69
N LEU A 142 8.56 7.12 15.07
CA LEU A 142 8.30 5.70 14.84
C LEU A 142 8.35 4.95 16.17
N ALA A 143 7.28 4.30 16.60
CA ALA A 143 7.28 3.42 17.77
C ALA A 143 7.66 1.99 17.41
N ALA A 144 7.14 1.48 16.29
CA ALA A 144 7.41 0.15 15.74
C ALA A 144 7.12 0.13 14.22
N PRO A 145 7.76 -0.75 13.44
CA PRO A 145 8.88 -1.62 13.82
C PRO A 145 10.17 -0.81 14.01
N ARG A 146 11.01 -1.17 15.00
CA ARG A 146 12.31 -0.50 15.25
C ARG A 146 13.45 -1.13 14.44
N ASP A 147 13.43 -2.45 14.31
CA ASP A 147 14.51 -3.24 13.72
C ASP A 147 14.05 -3.95 12.43
N PHE A 148 13.41 -3.21 11.53
CA PHE A 148 12.89 -3.77 10.28
C PHE A 148 14.00 -4.12 9.26
N GLY A 149 15.17 -3.48 9.36
CA GLY A 149 16.25 -3.59 8.38
C GLY A 149 16.14 -2.56 7.24
N ASP A 150 17.15 -2.52 6.37
CA ASP A 150 17.27 -1.48 5.35
C ASP A 150 16.56 -1.84 4.02
N LYS A 151 16.37 -0.81 3.19
CA LYS A 151 15.64 -0.92 1.93
C LYS A 151 16.28 -1.84 0.91
N ASN A 152 17.61 -1.86 0.81
CA ASN A 152 18.31 -2.68 -0.17
C ASN A 152 18.21 -4.14 0.20
N THR A 153 18.32 -4.45 1.49
CA THR A 153 18.09 -5.80 2.01
C THR A 153 16.66 -6.25 1.69
N PHE A 154 15.64 -5.43 1.95
CA PHE A 154 14.26 -5.78 1.60
C PHE A 154 14.07 -6.06 0.10
N ILE A 155 14.55 -5.17 -0.78
CA ILE A 155 14.39 -5.32 -2.23
C ILE A 155 15.10 -6.59 -2.73
N THR A 156 16.29 -6.87 -2.20
CA THR A 156 17.06 -8.08 -2.56
C THR A 156 16.33 -9.33 -2.11
N THR A 157 15.84 -9.36 -0.87
CA THR A 157 15.07 -10.49 -0.33
C THR A 157 13.79 -10.72 -1.12
N LEU A 158 13.00 -9.66 -1.38
CA LEU A 158 11.77 -9.76 -2.17
C LEU A 158 12.06 -10.32 -3.57
N ARG A 159 13.08 -9.79 -4.26
CA ARG A 159 13.47 -10.27 -5.59
C ARG A 159 13.86 -11.74 -5.56
N ASN A 160 14.71 -12.15 -4.63
CA ASN A 160 15.17 -13.53 -4.51
C ASN A 160 14.01 -14.49 -4.23
N GLU A 161 13.08 -14.11 -3.35
CA GLU A 161 11.88 -14.90 -3.07
C GLU A 161 10.96 -15.00 -4.28
N MET A 162 10.73 -13.91 -5.02
CA MET A 162 9.94 -13.98 -6.26
C MET A 162 10.59 -14.89 -7.30
N VAL A 163 11.91 -14.81 -7.50
CA VAL A 163 12.65 -15.71 -8.40
C VAL A 163 12.55 -17.17 -7.94
N ARG A 164 12.72 -17.43 -6.64
CA ARG A 164 12.61 -18.78 -6.06
C ARG A 164 11.22 -19.38 -6.29
N LEU A 165 10.18 -18.56 -6.26
CA LEU A 165 8.80 -18.97 -6.51
C LEU A 165 8.42 -19.03 -8.00
N GLY A 166 9.31 -18.59 -8.90
CA GLY A 166 8.98 -18.43 -10.32
C GLY A 166 7.90 -17.38 -10.57
N ALA A 167 7.75 -16.41 -9.67
CA ALA A 167 6.68 -15.43 -9.68
C ALA A 167 7.12 -14.11 -10.33
N THR A 168 6.19 -13.47 -11.05
CA THR A 168 6.34 -12.10 -11.57
C THR A 168 5.12 -11.25 -11.21
N GLN A 169 5.24 -9.92 -11.30
CA GLN A 169 4.08 -9.04 -11.12
C GLN A 169 3.01 -9.39 -12.17
N GLY A 170 1.75 -9.50 -11.73
CA GLY A 170 0.61 -9.82 -12.60
C GLY A 170 0.55 -11.25 -13.14
N ASP A 171 1.37 -12.18 -12.65
CA ASP A 171 1.36 -13.58 -13.12
C ASP A 171 0.16 -14.40 -12.64
N ALA A 172 -0.64 -13.86 -11.71
CA ALA A 172 -1.76 -14.54 -11.07
C ALA A 172 -3.09 -13.76 -11.19
N LEU A 173 -3.20 -12.86 -12.18
CA LEU A 173 -4.42 -12.10 -12.48
C LEU A 173 -5.56 -12.98 -13.02
#